data_AF-A0AAD2VR23-F1
#
_entry.id   AF-A0AAD2VR23-F1
#
_cell.length_a   1.000
_cell.length_b   1.000
_cell.length_c   1.000
_cell.angle_alpha   90.00
_cell.angle_beta   90.00
_cell.angle_gamma   90.00
#
_symmetry.space_group_name_H-M   'P 1'
#
loop_
_entity.id
_entity.type
_entity.pdbx_description
1 polymer ?
#
loop_
_entity_poly.entity_id
_entity_poly.type
_entity_poly.pdbx_seq_one_letter_code
_entity_poly.pdbx_strand_id
1 'polypeptide(L)'
;MNNASITHESFDFKNMNCSLHGLNEHCQSSDSLIAVIDGDAQQVVMIECHPVKTNEVSMKNKVQIGCDYQGHDFGAHYLDSQCFDGYLWDMDACDGSGNLYEPMETIPCPKCNSDAWLENYRWLFINDGANHGCTGLPFNKIGRLYINEEIRAKPGAVKKIYRWLKRGYYYGLKNRH
;
A
#
# COMPACT_ATOMS: atom_id res chain seq x y z
N MET A 1 -33.89 -30.50 -20.55
CA MET A 1 -34.29 -29.17 -21.07
C MET A 1 -34.45 -28.24 -19.88
N ASN A 2 -33.37 -27.56 -19.48
CA ASN A 2 -33.42 -26.50 -18.48
C ASN A 2 -32.88 -25.24 -19.16
N ASN A 3 -33.77 -24.29 -19.43
CA ASN A 3 -33.44 -23.01 -20.05
C ASN A 3 -32.71 -22.15 -19.01
N ALA A 4 -31.41 -21.92 -19.21
CA ALA A 4 -30.70 -20.88 -18.49
C ALA A 4 -31.08 -19.53 -19.09
N SER A 5 -31.89 -18.77 -18.36
CA SER A 5 -32.20 -17.37 -18.61
C SER A 5 -30.91 -16.54 -18.43
N ILE A 6 -30.34 -16.04 -19.52
CA ILE A 6 -29.24 -15.07 -19.46
C ILE A 6 -29.86 -13.71 -19.20
N THR A 7 -29.73 -13.21 -17.98
CA THR A 7 -29.97 -11.80 -17.68
C THR A 7 -28.79 -11.00 -18.20
N HIS A 8 -28.98 -10.26 -19.29
CA HIS A 8 -28.01 -9.28 -19.76
C HIS A 8 -28.10 -8.04 -18.86
N GLU A 9 -27.20 -7.91 -17.89
CA GLU A 9 -26.89 -6.60 -17.32
C GLU A 9 -25.78 -5.96 -18.16
N SER A 10 -26.14 -4.92 -18.91
CA SER A 10 -25.18 -4.09 -19.63
C SER A 10 -24.47 -3.18 -18.65
N PHE A 11 -23.18 -3.39 -18.42
CA PHE A 11 -22.35 -2.45 -17.66
C PHE A 11 -21.86 -1.34 -18.60
N ASP A 12 -22.35 -0.12 -18.40
CA ASP A 12 -21.84 1.08 -19.06
C ASP A 12 -20.57 1.55 -18.35
N PHE A 13 -19.42 1.38 -19.01
CA PHE A 13 -18.10 1.70 -18.48
C PHE A 13 -17.80 3.21 -18.41
N LYS A 14 -18.71 4.09 -18.84
CA LYS A 14 -18.43 5.54 -18.87
C LYS A 14 -18.50 6.25 -17.51
N ASN A 15 -19.06 5.62 -16.47
CA ASN A 15 -19.33 6.30 -15.19
C ASN A 15 -18.89 5.51 -13.93
N MET A 16 -17.69 4.93 -13.92
CA MET A 16 -17.11 4.44 -12.66
C MET A 16 -16.28 5.52 -11.96
N ASN A 17 -16.90 6.17 -10.97
CA ASN A 17 -16.20 6.77 -9.84
C ASN A 17 -15.42 5.69 -9.09
N CYS A 18 -14.21 6.03 -8.65
CA CYS A 18 -13.24 5.22 -7.91
C CYS A 18 -13.87 4.16 -6.96
N SER A 19 -13.83 2.87 -7.33
CA SER A 19 -13.67 1.76 -6.38
C SER A 19 -13.36 0.45 -7.11
N LEU A 20 -12.15 -0.07 -6.96
CA LEU A 20 -11.68 -1.33 -7.57
C LEU A 20 -12.11 -2.57 -6.76
N HIS A 21 -13.24 -2.50 -6.06
CA HIS A 21 -13.71 -3.55 -5.16
C HIS A 21 -14.62 -4.59 -5.86
N GLY A 22 -15.29 -4.20 -6.95
CA GLY A 22 -16.36 -5.02 -7.57
C GLY A 22 -15.92 -6.17 -8.47
N LEU A 23 -14.64 -6.26 -8.87
CA LEU A 23 -14.15 -7.35 -9.73
C LEU A 23 -13.72 -8.61 -8.95
N ASN A 24 -13.54 -8.49 -7.63
CA ASN A 24 -12.94 -9.57 -6.83
C ASN A 24 -13.97 -10.59 -6.34
N GLU A 25 -15.26 -10.23 -6.31
CA GLU A 25 -16.32 -11.09 -5.75
C GLU A 25 -16.87 -12.13 -6.73
N HIS A 26 -16.72 -11.94 -8.05
CA HIS A 26 -17.25 -12.86 -9.06
C HIS A 26 -16.27 -13.95 -9.53
N CYS A 27 -14.96 -13.78 -9.30
CA CYS A 27 -13.95 -14.74 -9.75
C CYS A 27 -13.70 -15.89 -8.75
N GLN A 28 -14.44 -15.98 -7.65
CA GLN A 28 -14.10 -16.91 -6.55
C GLN A 28 -14.82 -18.28 -6.58
N SER A 29 -15.68 -18.61 -7.56
CA SER A 29 -16.43 -19.87 -7.41
C SER A 29 -16.76 -20.72 -8.64
N SER A 30 -16.29 -20.45 -9.87
CA SER A 30 -16.59 -21.36 -10.98
C SER A 30 -15.58 -21.26 -12.13
N ASP A 31 -15.36 -22.36 -12.83
CA ASP A 31 -14.71 -22.41 -14.15
C ASP A 31 -15.58 -21.67 -15.17
N SER A 32 -15.58 -20.33 -15.12
CA SER A 32 -16.34 -19.49 -16.04
C SER A 32 -15.43 -18.82 -17.05
N LEU A 33 -15.82 -18.92 -18.31
CA LEU A 33 -15.21 -18.22 -19.42
C LEU A 33 -15.77 -16.80 -19.46
N ILE A 34 -14.94 -15.79 -19.19
CA ILE A 34 -15.35 -14.39 -19.20
C ILE A 34 -15.03 -13.80 -20.58
N ALA A 35 -16.06 -13.42 -21.32
CA ALA A 35 -15.92 -12.67 -22.56
C ALA A 35 -15.84 -11.17 -22.23
N VAL A 36 -14.69 -10.55 -22.47
CA VAL A 36 -14.50 -9.10 -22.37
C VAL A 36 -14.49 -8.52 -23.79
N ILE A 37 -15.31 -7.51 -24.04
CA ILE A 37 -15.34 -6.79 -25.31
C ILE A 37 -14.51 -5.52 -25.12
N ASP A 38 -13.40 -5.41 -25.86
CA ASP A 38 -12.64 -4.16 -25.95
C ASP A 38 -13.46 -3.14 -26.78
N GLY A 39 -13.64 -1.94 -26.25
CA GLY A 39 -14.48 -0.91 -26.84
C GLY A 39 -13.98 -0.38 -28.19
N ASP A 40 -12.69 -0.56 -28.49
CA ASP A 40 -12.06 -0.02 -29.70
C ASP A 40 -11.56 -1.09 -30.68
N ALA A 41 -11.55 -2.36 -30.27
CA ALA A 41 -11.21 -3.48 -31.12
C ALA A 41 -12.33 -4.51 -31.04
N GLN A 42 -13.00 -4.79 -32.15
CA GLN A 42 -13.97 -5.89 -32.29
C GLN A 42 -13.27 -7.26 -32.18
N GLN A 43 -12.61 -7.54 -31.06
CA GLN A 43 -11.99 -8.80 -30.71
C GLN A 43 -12.54 -9.25 -29.37
N VAL A 44 -13.16 -10.43 -29.38
CA VAL A 44 -13.49 -11.16 -28.17
C VAL A 44 -12.21 -11.82 -27.69
N VAL A 45 -11.63 -11.32 -26.60
CA VAL A 45 -10.51 -11.99 -25.95
C VAL A 45 -11.09 -13.02 -24.99
N MET A 46 -10.88 -14.29 -25.31
CA MET A 46 -11.25 -15.42 -24.46
C MET A 46 -10.21 -15.53 -23.35
N ILE A 47 -10.55 -15.11 -22.13
CA ILE A 47 -9.67 -15.29 -20.97
C ILE A 47 -10.06 -16.61 -20.30
N GLU A 48 -9.20 -17.62 -20.44
CA GLU A 48 -9.33 -18.88 -19.70
C GLU A 48 -8.91 -18.66 -18.24
N CYS A 49 -9.90 -18.50 -17.36
CA CYS A 49 -9.70 -18.54 -15.93
C CYS A 49 -9.38 -19.99 -15.53
N HIS A 50 -8.09 -20.29 -15.38
CA HIS A 50 -7.67 -21.57 -14.81
C HIS A 50 -7.89 -21.54 -13.29
N PRO A 51 -8.44 -22.60 -12.69
CA PRO A 51 -8.47 -22.71 -11.24
C PRO A 51 -7.03 -22.71 -10.75
N VAL A 52 -6.69 -21.74 -9.91
CA VAL A 52 -5.43 -21.74 -9.17
C VAL A 52 -5.44 -23.02 -8.35
N LYS A 53 -4.65 -24.02 -8.77
CA LYS A 53 -4.45 -25.23 -7.99
C LYS A 53 -4.00 -24.78 -6.62
N THR A 54 -4.78 -25.12 -5.59
CA THR A 54 -4.46 -24.96 -4.18
C THR A 54 -3.33 -25.91 -3.79
N ASN A 55 -2.18 -25.76 -4.44
CA ASN A 55 -0.94 -26.39 -4.04
C ASN A 55 0.00 -25.25 -3.67
N GLU A 56 0.09 -25.00 -2.37
CA GLU A 56 1.16 -24.22 -1.74
C GLU A 56 1.38 -22.85 -2.38
N VAL A 57 0.34 -21.99 -2.36
CA VAL A 57 0.66 -20.59 -2.08
C VAL A 57 1.26 -20.63 -0.68
N SER A 58 2.59 -20.67 -0.64
CA SER A 58 3.38 -20.42 0.56
C SER A 58 2.90 -19.06 1.07
N MET A 59 1.85 -19.09 1.89
CA MET A 59 1.60 -18.09 2.88
C MET A 59 2.89 -18.11 3.68
N LYS A 60 3.80 -17.20 3.34
CA LYS A 60 4.82 -16.75 4.27
C LYS A 60 4.06 -16.05 5.39
N ASN A 61 3.32 -16.83 6.19
CA ASN A 61 2.98 -16.51 7.55
C ASN A 61 4.31 -16.49 8.30
N LYS A 62 5.07 -15.43 8.07
CA LYS A 62 6.03 -14.98 9.06
C LYS A 62 5.12 -14.46 10.16
N VAL A 63 4.79 -15.32 11.12
CA VAL A 63 4.16 -14.90 12.37
C VAL A 63 5.13 -13.87 12.94
N GLN A 64 4.80 -12.59 12.78
CA GLN A 64 5.72 -11.52 13.06
C GLN A 64 5.61 -11.18 14.54
N ILE A 65 6.22 -12.03 15.37
CA ILE A 65 6.27 -11.87 16.83
C ILE A 65 7.34 -10.82 17.14
N GLY A 66 6.96 -9.54 17.06
CA GLY A 66 7.76 -8.39 17.52
C GLY A 66 9.20 -8.32 17.01
N CYS A 67 9.96 -7.34 17.52
CA CYS A 67 11.43 -7.36 17.50
C CYS A 67 11.96 -6.45 18.61
N ASP A 68 13.27 -6.39 18.76
CA ASP A 68 14.00 -5.53 19.71
C ASP A 68 14.18 -4.08 19.22
N TYR A 69 13.40 -3.62 18.23
CA TYR A 69 13.53 -2.26 17.72
C TYR A 69 13.13 -1.23 18.78
N GLN A 70 14.00 -0.23 18.95
CA GLN A 70 13.76 0.99 19.71
C GLN A 70 14.23 2.20 18.88
N GLY A 71 13.48 3.31 18.92
CA GLY A 71 13.75 4.47 18.07
C GLY A 71 13.22 5.81 18.61
N HIS A 72 13.21 6.81 17.74
CA HIS A 72 12.78 8.19 17.99
C HIS A 72 11.58 8.56 17.09
N ASP A 73 10.65 7.62 16.88
CA ASP A 73 9.61 7.74 15.86
C ASP A 73 8.46 8.67 16.29
N PHE A 74 8.38 9.06 17.57
CA PHE A 74 7.34 9.95 18.12
C PHE A 74 7.85 11.38 18.45
N GLY A 75 9.09 11.70 18.09
CA GLY A 75 9.62 13.07 18.10
C GLY A 75 10.37 13.49 19.38
N ALA A 76 10.60 12.59 20.32
CA ALA A 76 11.38 12.84 21.52
C ALA A 76 12.90 12.76 21.26
N HIS A 77 13.67 13.38 22.16
CA HIS A 77 15.13 13.33 22.15
C HIS A 77 15.69 12.02 22.72
N TYR A 78 14.88 11.24 23.43
CA TYR A 78 15.20 9.91 23.94
C TYR A 78 14.45 8.83 23.14
N LEU A 79 14.77 7.57 23.38
CA LEU A 79 14.09 6.45 22.74
C LEU A 79 12.62 6.44 23.18
N ASP A 80 11.72 6.84 22.29
CA ASP A 80 10.29 7.01 22.53
C ASP A 80 9.44 5.97 21.81
N SER A 81 10.05 5.14 20.97
CA SER A 81 9.35 4.08 20.25
C SER A 81 9.90 2.72 20.63
N GLN A 82 8.99 1.76 20.87
CA GLN A 82 9.36 0.35 21.05
C GLN A 82 8.45 -0.54 20.20
N CYS A 83 9.03 -1.60 19.63
CA CYS A 83 8.25 -2.58 18.90
C CYS A 83 7.57 -3.60 19.82
N PHE A 84 6.25 -3.73 19.71
CA PHE A 84 5.49 -4.88 20.21
C PHE A 84 4.63 -5.44 19.08
N ASP A 85 4.71 -6.76 18.87
CA ASP A 85 3.93 -7.50 17.85
C ASP A 85 3.96 -6.91 16.43
N GLY A 86 5.10 -6.31 16.05
CA GLY A 86 5.31 -5.78 14.71
C GLY A 86 4.79 -4.35 14.51
N TYR A 87 4.37 -3.67 15.57
CA TYR A 87 3.94 -2.27 15.57
C TYR A 87 4.73 -1.46 16.59
N LEU A 88 4.83 -0.16 16.36
CA LEU A 88 5.47 0.78 17.27
C LEU A 88 4.46 1.24 18.31
N TRP A 89 4.92 1.24 19.55
CA TRP A 89 4.24 1.80 20.70
C TRP A 89 5.03 3.01 21.17
N ASP A 90 4.29 4.05 21.58
CA ASP A 90 4.85 5.27 22.15
C ASP A 90 5.13 5.02 23.64
N MET A 91 6.40 5.13 24.04
CA MET A 91 6.84 4.89 25.43
C MET A 91 6.40 6.00 26.38
N ASP A 92 6.02 7.17 25.86
CA ASP A 92 5.49 8.26 26.65
C ASP A 92 3.99 8.15 26.87
N ALA A 93 3.32 7.32 26.07
CA ALA A 93 1.89 7.03 26.19
C ALA A 93 1.67 5.93 27.24
N CYS A 94 1.91 6.24 28.52
CA CYS A 94 1.71 5.30 29.62
C CYS A 94 0.84 5.85 30.76
N ASP A 95 0.27 4.97 31.56
CA ASP A 95 -0.37 5.30 32.83
C ASP A 95 0.67 5.60 33.93
N GLY A 96 0.21 6.09 35.08
CA GLY A 96 1.08 6.38 36.23
C GLY A 96 1.72 5.15 36.89
N SER A 97 1.40 3.93 36.44
CA SER A 97 1.98 2.67 36.88
C SER A 97 2.95 2.07 35.86
N GLY A 98 3.16 2.72 34.70
CA GLY A 98 4.05 2.28 33.63
C GLY A 98 3.41 1.33 32.62
N ASN A 99 2.09 1.13 32.63
CA ASN A 99 1.42 0.38 31.57
C ASN A 99 1.19 1.28 30.37
N LEU A 100 1.51 0.80 29.17
CA LEU A 100 1.30 1.56 27.93
C LEU A 100 -0.20 1.62 27.57
N TYR A 101 -0.63 2.77 27.09
CA TYR A 101 -1.92 2.91 26.43
C TYR A 101 -1.87 2.25 25.05
N GLU A 102 -3.04 1.80 24.59
CA GLU A 102 -3.18 1.35 23.22
C GLU A 102 -2.79 2.48 22.25
N PRO A 103 -1.99 2.20 21.20
CA PRO A 103 -1.56 3.22 20.26
C PRO A 103 -2.76 3.89 19.59
N MET A 104 -2.76 5.23 19.59
CA MET A 104 -3.78 5.98 18.85
C MET A 104 -3.67 5.76 17.33
N GLU A 105 -2.47 5.46 16.85
CA GLU A 105 -2.18 5.14 15.47
C GLU A 105 -1.39 3.82 15.38
N THR A 106 -1.74 2.97 14.41
CA THR A 106 -1.07 1.69 14.19
C THR A 106 0.11 1.87 13.25
N ILE A 107 1.25 2.32 13.79
CA ILE A 107 2.49 2.50 13.02
C ILE A 107 3.21 1.14 12.94
N PRO A 108 3.38 0.53 11.75
CA PRO A 108 4.12 -0.73 11.63
C PRO A 108 5.58 -0.55 12.04
N CYS A 109 6.25 -1.59 12.52
CA CYS A 109 7.67 -1.50 12.86
C CYS A 109 8.54 -1.44 11.60
N PRO A 110 9.48 -0.47 11.48
CA PRO A 110 10.36 -0.35 10.31
C PRO A 110 11.36 -1.50 10.17
N LYS A 111 11.67 -2.22 11.26
CA LYS A 111 12.60 -3.35 11.29
C LYS A 111 11.91 -4.65 10.88
N CYS A 112 10.95 -5.11 11.69
CA CYS A 112 10.32 -6.40 11.46
C CYS A 112 9.11 -6.33 10.49
N ASN A 113 8.36 -5.21 10.45
CA ASN A 113 7.17 -5.01 9.60
C ASN A 113 7.39 -4.00 8.46
N SER A 114 8.58 -4.03 7.87
CA SER A 114 9.04 -2.99 6.93
C SER A 114 8.17 -2.84 5.68
N ASP A 115 7.48 -3.88 5.22
CA ASP A 115 6.60 -3.78 4.05
C ASP A 115 5.29 -3.04 4.36
N ALA A 116 4.69 -3.29 5.54
CA ALA A 116 3.54 -2.51 5.99
C ALA A 116 3.95 -1.08 6.34
N TRP A 117 5.15 -0.88 6.91
CA TRP A 117 5.70 0.46 7.15
C TRP A 117 5.77 1.25 5.83
N LEU A 118 6.34 0.65 4.78
CA LEU A 118 6.44 1.28 3.47
C LEU A 118 5.07 1.65 2.88
N GLU A 119 4.03 0.85 3.10
CA GLU A 119 2.68 1.17 2.64
C GLU A 119 2.04 2.28 3.50
N ASN A 120 2.22 2.24 4.82
CA ASN A 120 1.72 3.25 5.76
C ASN A 120 2.21 4.67 5.39
N TYR A 121 3.51 4.79 5.06
CA TYR A 121 4.12 6.08 4.69
C TYR A 121 4.05 6.38 3.18
N ARG A 122 3.43 5.52 2.36
CA ARG A 122 3.40 5.68 0.90
C ARG A 122 2.77 7.01 0.47
N TRP A 123 1.65 7.38 1.07
CA TRP A 123 0.97 8.63 0.73
C TRP A 123 1.85 9.84 1.02
N LEU A 124 2.53 9.86 2.18
CA LEU A 124 3.44 10.95 2.57
C LEU A 124 4.53 11.16 1.51
N PHE A 125 5.18 10.08 1.04
CA PHE A 125 6.18 10.18 -0.01
C PHE A 125 5.62 10.71 -1.35
N ILE A 126 4.40 10.32 -1.72
CA ILE A 126 3.77 10.83 -2.95
C ILE A 126 3.39 12.30 -2.77
N ASN A 127 2.85 12.67 -1.60
CA ASN A 127 2.43 14.03 -1.29
C ASN A 127 3.62 14.99 -1.22
N ASP A 128 4.71 14.61 -0.56
CA ASP A 128 5.95 15.39 -0.53
C ASP A 128 6.52 15.62 -1.93
N GLY A 129 6.48 14.57 -2.76
CA GLY A 129 6.81 14.67 -4.17
C GLY A 129 5.93 15.73 -4.86
N ALA A 130 4.60 15.63 -4.72
CA ALA A 130 3.66 16.54 -5.34
C ALA A 130 3.85 17.99 -4.87
N ASN A 131 3.98 18.22 -3.57
CA ASN A 131 4.25 19.54 -2.99
C ASN A 131 5.54 20.14 -3.56
N HIS A 132 6.62 19.36 -3.64
CA HIS A 132 7.87 19.79 -4.27
C HIS A 132 7.68 20.11 -5.76
N GLY A 133 6.91 19.30 -6.48
CA GLY A 133 6.56 19.53 -7.88
C GLY A 133 5.83 20.86 -8.10
N CYS A 134 4.89 21.20 -7.21
CA CYS A 134 4.16 22.46 -7.23
C CYS A 134 5.08 23.68 -7.05
N THR A 135 6.23 23.55 -6.40
CA THR A 135 7.21 24.64 -6.29
C THR A 135 7.90 24.96 -7.63
N GLY A 136 7.91 24.01 -8.58
CA GLY A 136 8.65 24.13 -9.84
C GLY A 136 10.17 23.97 -9.72
N LEU A 137 10.70 23.71 -8.52
CA LEU A 137 12.12 23.42 -8.34
C LEU A 137 12.47 22.05 -8.95
N PRO A 138 13.73 21.86 -9.38
CA PRO A 138 14.14 20.59 -9.96
C PRO A 138 14.09 19.47 -8.90
N PHE A 139 13.80 18.24 -9.33
CA PHE A 139 13.61 17.09 -8.44
C PHE A 139 14.81 16.82 -7.52
N ASN A 140 16.04 17.08 -7.98
CA ASN A 140 17.26 16.91 -7.20
C ASN A 140 17.39 17.90 -6.02
N LYS A 141 16.51 18.90 -5.93
CA LYS A 141 16.40 19.85 -4.81
C LYS A 141 15.36 19.44 -3.77
N ILE A 142 14.73 18.28 -3.93
CA ILE A 142 13.81 17.76 -2.89
C ILE A 142 14.59 17.63 -1.58
N GLY A 143 14.03 18.16 -0.50
CA GLY A 143 14.67 18.16 0.82
C GLY A 143 15.05 16.75 1.28
N ARG A 144 15.92 16.66 2.28
CA ARG A 144 16.28 15.36 2.87
C ARG A 144 15.05 14.79 3.55
N LEU A 145 14.38 13.84 2.89
CA LEU A 145 13.31 13.08 3.53
C LEU A 145 13.88 12.26 4.68
N TYR A 146 13.19 12.32 5.81
CA TYR A 146 13.42 11.37 6.88
C TYR A 146 12.97 9.99 6.40
N ILE A 147 13.93 9.06 6.33
CA ILE A 147 13.70 7.65 6.05
C ILE A 147 14.42 6.92 7.15
N ASN A 148 13.67 6.13 7.92
CA ASN A 148 14.20 5.32 9.02
C ASN A 148 15.40 4.47 8.57
N GLU A 149 16.41 4.32 9.41
CA GLU A 149 17.66 3.62 9.07
C GLU A 149 17.43 2.14 8.73
N GLU A 150 16.49 1.48 9.41
CA GLU A 150 16.10 0.10 9.14
C GLU A 150 15.51 -0.03 7.72
N ILE A 151 14.72 0.96 7.31
CA ILE A 151 14.18 1.03 5.95
C ILE A 151 15.26 1.33 4.92
N ARG A 152 16.26 2.17 5.25
CA ARG A 152 17.40 2.44 4.36
C ARG A 152 18.26 1.20 4.16
N ALA A 153 18.44 0.40 5.20
CA ALA A 153 19.19 -0.85 5.14
C ALA A 153 18.49 -1.91 4.29
N LYS A 154 17.15 -1.86 4.16
CA LYS A 154 16.37 -2.83 3.38
C LYS A 154 16.66 -2.69 1.87
N PRO A 155 17.13 -3.77 1.19
CA PRO A 155 17.40 -3.74 -0.23
C PRO A 155 16.17 -3.32 -1.06
N GLY A 156 16.35 -2.30 -1.91
CA GLY A 156 15.31 -1.82 -2.83
C GLY A 156 14.24 -0.93 -2.21
N ALA A 157 14.16 -0.78 -0.88
CA ALA A 157 13.17 0.07 -0.22
C ALA A 157 13.35 1.55 -0.61
N VAL A 158 14.57 2.07 -0.52
CA VAL A 158 14.90 3.44 -0.95
C VAL A 158 14.54 3.68 -2.41
N LYS A 159 14.86 2.72 -3.31
CA LYS A 159 14.48 2.81 -4.73
C LYS A 159 12.97 2.87 -4.93
N LYS A 160 12.19 2.12 -4.13
CA LYS A 160 10.73 2.15 -4.12
C LYS A 160 10.21 3.53 -3.67
N ILE A 161 10.74 4.08 -2.59
CA ILE A 161 10.40 5.41 -2.08
C ILE A 161 10.69 6.49 -3.13
N TYR A 162 11.86 6.46 -3.78
CA TYR A 162 12.19 7.42 -4.84
C TYR A 162 11.24 7.35 -6.04
N ARG A 163 10.73 6.16 -6.40
CA ARG A 163 9.71 6.04 -7.45
C ARG A 163 8.40 6.73 -7.06
N TRP A 164 7.99 6.61 -5.79
CA TRP A 164 6.80 7.28 -5.27
C TRP A 164 6.97 8.80 -5.23
N LEU A 165 8.10 9.29 -4.70
CA LEU A 165 8.45 10.71 -4.73
C LEU A 165 8.43 11.27 -6.14
N LYS A 166 9.03 10.55 -7.11
CA LYS A 166 9.08 10.98 -8.51
C LYS A 166 7.69 11.02 -9.15
N ARG A 167 6.83 10.06 -8.82
CA ARG A 167 5.43 10.04 -9.27
C ARG A 167 4.67 11.26 -8.75
N GLY A 168 4.78 11.54 -7.46
CA GLY A 168 4.22 12.75 -6.85
C GLY A 168 4.74 14.02 -7.52
N TYR A 169 6.06 14.13 -7.68
CA TYR A 169 6.71 15.27 -8.29
C TYR A 169 6.16 15.64 -9.66
N TYR A 170 6.06 14.69 -10.58
CA TYR A 170 5.51 14.97 -11.91
C TYR A 170 4.01 15.29 -11.88
N TYR A 171 3.27 14.72 -10.94
CA TYR A 171 1.88 15.11 -10.71
C TYR A 171 1.79 16.57 -10.26
N GLY A 172 2.57 16.99 -9.25
CA GLY A 172 2.59 18.38 -8.78
C GLY A 172 3.05 19.36 -9.86
N LEU A 173 4.09 19.01 -10.61
CA LEU A 173 4.61 19.85 -11.70
C LEU A 173 3.56 20.09 -12.80
N LYS A 174 2.75 19.08 -13.14
CA LYS A 174 1.68 19.18 -14.14
C LYS A 174 0.52 20.05 -13.67
N ASN A 175 0.21 20.03 -12.37
CA ASN A 175 -0.92 20.72 -11.77
C ASN A 175 -0.52 22.05 -11.07
N ARG A 176 0.65 22.59 -11.40
CA ARG A 176 1.07 23.90 -10.90
C ARG A 176 0.25 24.99 -11.59
N HIS A 177 -0.47 25.78 -10.81
CA HIS A 177 -1.21 26.97 -11.26
C HIS A 177 -0.55 28.24 -10.71
#